data_AF-R7NDV2-F1
#
_entry.id   AF-R7NDV2-F1
#
_cell.length_a   1.000
_cell.length_b   1.000
_cell.length_c   1.000
_cell.angle_alpha   90.00
_cell.angle_beta   90.00
_cell.angle_gamma   90.00
#
_symmetry.space_group_name_H-M   'P 1'
#
loop_
_entity.id
_entity.type
_entity.pdbx_description
1 polymer ?
#
loop_
_entity_poly.entity_id
_entity_poly.type
_entity_poly.pdbx_seq_one_letter_code
_entity_poly.pdbx_strand_id
1 'polypeptide(L)'
;MYIRKKKTYFENHIYNFAQISDLRPDLIDLARKMAVNNNPNHPWGRMNDLDLLKSASLYDYDYETGVEGINLAGILIFGRDEVIQSVLPYYRIDALLRVWE
;
A
#
# COMPACT_ATOMS: atom_id res chain seq x y z
N MET A 1 0.39 -30.11 14.90
CA MET A 1 -0.36 -28.87 15.19
C MET A 1 -0.48 -28.08 13.91
N TYR A 2 -1.69 -28.03 13.34
CA TYR A 2 -1.99 -27.36 12.08
C TYR A 2 -2.00 -25.84 12.35
N ILE A 3 -0.93 -25.15 11.98
CA ILE A 3 -0.90 -23.68 11.93
C ILE A 3 -1.81 -23.29 10.77
N ARG A 4 -3.10 -23.27 11.05
CA ARG A 4 -4.18 -22.82 10.19
C ARG A 4 -3.84 -21.38 9.79
N LYS A 5 -3.85 -21.08 8.49
CA LYS A 5 -3.71 -19.73 7.88
C LYS A 5 -4.60 -18.70 8.60
N LYS A 6 -4.17 -18.20 9.77
CA LYS A 6 -4.85 -17.20 10.56
C LYS A 6 -4.13 -15.87 10.31
N LYS A 7 -4.83 -15.02 9.57
CA LYS A 7 -4.89 -13.56 9.68
C LYS A 7 -3.59 -12.89 10.11
N THR A 8 -2.78 -12.46 9.16
CA THR A 8 -2.13 -11.13 9.06
C THR A 8 -1.07 -11.31 7.99
N TYR A 9 -1.44 -11.06 6.74
CA TYR A 9 -0.42 -10.90 5.71
C TYR A 9 0.38 -9.65 6.07
N PHE A 10 1.70 -9.69 5.92
CA PHE A 10 2.58 -8.59 6.29
C PHE A 10 2.18 -7.29 5.59
N GLU A 11 1.66 -7.40 4.36
CA GLU A 11 1.12 -6.29 3.58
C GLU A 11 -0.10 -5.57 4.20
N ASN A 12 -0.86 -6.23 5.08
CA ASN A 12 -2.05 -5.66 5.73
C ASN A 12 -1.73 -5.03 7.10
N HIS A 13 -0.44 -4.88 7.44
CA HIS A 13 -0.05 -4.20 8.67
C HIS A 13 -0.45 -2.71 8.60
N ILE A 14 -1.28 -2.25 9.53
CA ILE A 14 -1.81 -0.88 9.56
C ILE A 14 -0.78 0.05 10.20
N TYR A 15 -0.37 1.08 9.46
CA TYR A 15 0.40 2.21 10.00
C TYR A 15 -0.56 3.34 10.35
N ASN A 16 -1.10 3.29 11.56
CA ASN A 16 -2.13 4.20 12.07
C ASN A 16 -1.73 5.69 12.13
N PHE A 17 -0.42 6.00 12.07
CA PHE A 17 0.08 7.37 11.99
C PHE A 17 0.49 7.81 10.59
N ALA A 18 0.49 6.89 9.60
CA ALA A 18 0.78 7.24 8.22
C ALA A 18 -0.36 8.10 7.66
N GLN A 19 -0.01 9.24 7.07
CA GLN A 19 -0.92 10.19 6.48
C GLN A 19 -0.95 10.05 4.96
N ILE A 20 -2.00 10.54 4.30
CA ILE A 20 -2.03 10.62 2.82
C ILE A 20 -0.87 11.48 2.30
N SER A 21 -0.44 12.48 3.07
CA SER A 21 0.74 13.30 2.76
C SER A 21 2.06 12.52 2.75
N ASP A 22 2.09 11.32 3.34
CA ASP A 22 3.23 10.40 3.27
C ASP A 22 3.29 9.62 1.95
N LEU A 23 2.23 9.71 1.16
CA LEU A 23 2.13 9.15 -0.17
C LEU A 23 2.49 10.18 -1.25
N ARG A 24 2.91 9.67 -2.38
CA ARG A 24 3.23 10.38 -3.61
C ARG A 24 1.95 10.60 -4.43
N PRO A 25 1.44 11.84 -4.52
CA PRO A 25 0.19 12.11 -5.23
C PRO A 25 0.32 11.83 -6.74
N ASP A 26 1.51 11.99 -7.31
CA ASP A 26 1.80 11.70 -8.72
C ASP A 26 1.56 10.22 -9.08
N LEU A 27 1.87 9.31 -8.16
CA LEU A 27 1.65 7.87 -8.36
C LEU A 27 0.16 7.50 -8.24
N ILE A 28 -0.58 8.15 -7.34
CA ILE A 28 -2.04 7.97 -7.21
C ILE A 28 -2.74 8.46 -8.48
N ASP A 29 -2.35 9.63 -8.99
CA ASP A 29 -2.87 10.17 -10.25
C ASP A 29 -2.51 9.29 -11.45
N LEU A 30 -1.31 8.72 -11.48
CA LEU A 30 -0.92 7.75 -12.50
C LEU A 30 -1.80 6.51 -12.45
N ALA A 31 -2.03 5.93 -11.27
CA ALA A 31 -2.91 4.78 -11.09
C ALA A 31 -4.35 5.08 -11.53
N ARG A 32 -4.88 6.26 -11.18
CA ARG A 32 -6.20 6.74 -11.63
C ARG A 32 -6.26 6.80 -13.16
N LYS A 33 -5.26 7.42 -13.81
CA LYS A 33 -5.18 7.52 -15.28
C LYS A 33 -5.13 6.14 -15.94
N MET A 34 -4.30 5.23 -15.44
CA MET A 34 -4.19 3.88 -15.98
C MET A 34 -5.52 3.13 -15.90
N ALA A 35 -6.22 3.22 -14.76
CA ALA A 35 -7.50 2.55 -14.57
C ALA A 35 -8.60 3.11 -15.48
N VAL A 36 -8.68 4.44 -15.62
CA VAL A 36 -9.65 5.10 -16.53
C VAL A 36 -9.34 4.81 -17.99
N ASN A 37 -8.07 4.79 -18.38
CA ASN A 37 -7.67 4.45 -19.75
C ASN A 37 -8.03 3.00 -20.10
N ASN A 38 -7.92 2.08 -19.13
CA ASN A 38 -8.30 0.68 -19.32
C ASN A 38 -9.82 0.48 -19.31
N ASN A 39 -10.54 1.20 -18.46
CA ASN A 39 -12.00 1.20 -18.38
C ASN A 39 -12.49 2.63 -18.19
N PRO A 40 -13.10 3.27 -19.21
CA PRO A 40 -13.56 4.66 -19.12
C PRO A 40 -14.56 4.93 -17.99
N ASN A 41 -15.28 3.89 -17.54
CA ASN A 41 -16.24 3.96 -16.45
C ASN A 41 -15.64 3.49 -15.10
N HIS A 42 -14.31 3.39 -14.97
CA HIS A 42 -13.67 2.96 -13.75
C HIS A 42 -14.00 3.93 -12.58
N PRO A 43 -14.44 3.43 -11.41
CA PRO A 43 -14.85 4.28 -10.28
C PRO A 43 -13.79 5.28 -9.83
N TRP A 44 -12.51 4.92 -9.94
CA TRP A 44 -11.37 5.76 -9.55
C TRP A 44 -11.33 7.14 -10.23
N GLY A 45 -11.93 7.28 -11.42
CA GLY A 45 -12.00 8.58 -12.10
C GLY A 45 -12.83 9.63 -11.36
N ARG A 46 -13.67 9.23 -10.39
CA ARG A 46 -14.54 10.12 -9.61
C ARG A 46 -14.29 10.06 -8.10
N MET A 47 -13.38 9.20 -7.65
CA MET A 47 -13.04 9.03 -6.23
C MET A 47 -11.97 10.03 -5.80
N ASN A 48 -12.09 10.53 -4.57
CA ASN A 48 -10.96 11.18 -3.90
C ASN A 48 -9.89 10.12 -3.53
N ASP A 49 -8.72 10.58 -3.12
CA ASP A 49 -7.56 9.70 -2.91
C ASP A 49 -7.80 8.69 -1.78
N LEU A 50 -8.47 9.09 -0.70
CA LEU A 50 -8.80 8.17 0.40
C LEU A 50 -9.77 7.07 -0.02
N ASP A 51 -10.82 7.44 -0.76
CA ASP A 51 -11.81 6.48 -1.28
C ASP A 51 -11.16 5.52 -2.29
N LEU A 52 -10.22 6.02 -3.10
CA LEU A 52 -9.42 5.19 -3.99
C LEU A 52 -8.61 4.16 -3.18
N LEU A 53 -7.86 4.59 -2.17
CA LEU A 53 -7.08 3.71 -1.31
C LEU A 53 -7.94 2.65 -0.61
N LYS A 54 -9.12 3.04 -0.09
CA LYS A 54 -10.09 2.12 0.50
C LYS A 54 -10.60 1.09 -0.51
N SER A 55 -10.95 1.55 -1.72
CA SER A 55 -11.44 0.66 -2.79
C SER A 55 -10.38 -0.33 -3.29
N ALA A 56 -9.10 0.02 -3.13
CA ALA A 56 -7.95 -0.80 -3.51
C ALA A 56 -7.42 -1.70 -2.37
N SER A 57 -8.09 -1.72 -1.21
CA SER A 57 -7.61 -2.43 0.00
C SER A 57 -6.21 -1.98 0.45
N LEU A 58 -5.93 -0.68 0.34
CA LEU A 58 -4.68 -0.04 0.81
C LEU A 58 -4.88 0.79 2.09
N TYR A 59 -6.13 0.85 2.56
CA TYR A 59 -6.53 1.47 3.81
C TYR A 59 -7.43 0.49 4.54
N ASP A 60 -7.04 0.09 5.75
CA ASP A 60 -7.72 -0.94 6.53
C ASP A 60 -8.30 -0.35 7.82
N TYR A 61 -9.35 -1.01 8.33
CA TYR A 61 -9.96 -0.75 9.62
C TYR A 61 -10.01 -2.07 10.39
N ASP A 62 -9.33 -2.14 11.53
CA ASP A 62 -9.39 -3.26 12.44
C ASP A 62 -10.57 -3.10 13.41
N TYR A 63 -11.59 -3.94 13.23
CA TYR A 63 -12.78 -3.94 14.08
C TYR A 63 -12.55 -4.48 15.50
N GLU A 64 -11.45 -5.20 15.75
CA GLU A 64 -11.12 -5.73 17.08
C GLU A 64 -10.47 -4.65 17.95
N THR A 65 -9.60 -3.82 17.37
CA THR A 65 -8.83 -2.77 18.08
C THR A 65 -9.35 -1.35 17.85
N GLY A 66 -10.18 -1.13 16.82
CA GLY A 66 -10.64 0.18 16.38
C GLY A 66 -9.59 0.99 15.62
N VAL A 67 -8.45 0.39 15.28
CA VAL A 67 -7.34 1.05 14.59
C VAL A 67 -7.63 1.11 13.09
N GLU A 68 -7.43 2.28 12.50
CA GLU A 68 -7.51 2.46 11.05
C GLU A 68 -6.28 3.16 10.49
N GLY A 69 -6.02 2.96 9.20
CA GLY A 69 -4.94 3.66 8.52
C GLY A 69 -4.50 3.01 7.22
N ILE A 70 -3.49 3.61 6.61
CA ILE A 70 -2.83 3.09 5.42
C ILE A 70 -2.07 1.81 5.82
N ASN A 71 -2.25 0.75 5.06
CA ASN A 71 -1.53 -0.50 5.30
C ASN A 71 -0.17 -0.51 4.59
N LEU A 72 0.66 -1.51 4.89
CA LEU A 72 1.98 -1.65 4.30
C LEU A 72 1.94 -1.66 2.76
N ALA A 73 0.94 -2.32 2.14
CA ALA A 73 0.78 -2.31 0.69
C ALA A 73 0.59 -0.88 0.14
N GLY A 74 -0.21 -0.06 0.81
CA GLY A 74 -0.42 1.34 0.43
C GLY A 74 0.87 2.14 0.47
N ILE A 75 1.68 1.94 1.51
CA ILE A 75 3.00 2.57 1.64
C ILE A 75 3.98 2.05 0.57
N LEU A 76 3.97 0.76 0.26
CA LEU A 76 4.85 0.19 -0.75
C LEU A 76 4.54 0.67 -2.17
N ILE A 77 3.25 0.85 -2.50
CA ILE A 77 2.81 1.24 -3.84
C ILE A 77 2.90 2.75 -4.04
N PHE A 78 2.48 3.52 -3.04
CA PHE A 78 2.33 4.97 -3.15
C PHE A 78 3.19 5.77 -2.19
N GLY A 79 3.97 5.17 -1.29
CA GLY A 79 4.77 5.90 -0.31
C GLY A 79 5.89 6.72 -0.95
N ARG A 80 6.29 7.79 -0.25
CA ARG A 80 7.55 8.49 -0.52
C ARG A 80 8.73 7.56 -0.21
N ASP A 81 9.85 7.74 -0.91
CA ASP A 81 11.04 6.91 -0.76
C ASP A 81 11.54 6.87 0.69
N GLU A 82 11.56 8.02 1.37
CA GLU A 82 11.91 8.14 2.79
C GLU A 82 10.94 7.38 3.73
N VAL A 83 9.64 7.36 3.39
CA VAL A 83 8.61 6.67 4.17
C VAL A 83 8.79 5.16 4.00
N ILE A 84 8.96 4.69 2.76
CA ILE A 84 9.23 3.27 2.45
C ILE A 84 10.48 2.80 3.20
N GLN A 85 11.56 3.59 3.17
CA GLN A 85 12.80 3.27 3.90
C GLN A 85 12.60 3.24 5.42
N SER A 86 11.73 4.11 5.96
CA SER A 86 11.44 4.14 7.39
C SER A 86 10.65 2.92 7.86
N VAL A 87 9.70 2.45 7.05
CA VAL A 87 8.86 1.30 7.41
C VAL A 87 9.54 -0.04 7.13
N LEU A 88 10.48 -0.09 6.17
CA LEU A 88 11.21 -1.29 5.77
C LEU A 88 12.73 -1.02 5.66
N PRO A 89 13.41 -0.70 6.77
CA PRO A 89 14.84 -0.33 6.74
C PRO A 89 15.74 -1.48 6.25
N TYR A 90 15.33 -2.73 6.43
CA TYR A 90 16.10 -3.92 6.08
C TYR A 90 15.87 -4.42 4.65
N TYR A 91 14.93 -3.83 3.89
CA TYR A 91 14.61 -4.29 2.52
C TYR A 91 15.46 -3.62 1.43
N ARG A 92 16.45 -2.81 1.79
CA ARG A 92 17.43 -2.30 0.82
C ARG A 92 18.39 -3.43 0.43
N ILE A 93 18.18 -4.01 -0.74
CA ILE A 93 19.15 -4.92 -1.35
C ILE A 93 20.15 -4.06 -2.12
N ASP A 94 21.29 -3.75 -1.50
CA ASP A 94 22.36 -2.95 -2.15
C ASP A 94 23.03 -3.70 -3.31
N ALA A 95 23.06 -5.04 -3.26
CA ALA A 95 23.54 -5.89 -4.34
C ALA A 95 22.89 -7.28 -4.30
N LEU A 96 22.45 -7.76 -5.47
CA LEU A 96 22.04 -9.15 -5.67
C LEU A 96 23.18 -9.89 -6.39
N LEU A 97 23.96 -10.69 -5.66
CA LEU A 97 24.98 -11.54 -6.26
C LEU A 97 24.32 -12.80 -6.85
N ARG A 98 24.37 -12.95 -8.16
CA ARG A 98 23.93 -14.16 -8.87
C ARG A 98 25.15 -14.99 -9.24
N VAL A 99 25.36 -16.11 -8.54
CA VAL A 99 26.42 -17.07 -8.87
C VAL A 99 25.81 -18.12 -9.80
N TRP A 100 26.48 -18.39 -10.91
CA TRP A 100 26.14 -19.48 -11.83
C TRP A 100 27.13 -20.62 -11.58
N GLU A 101 26.62 -21.85 -11.41
CA GLU A 101 27.42 -23.08 -11.45
C GLU A 101 27.63 -23.55 -12.90
#